data_AF-A0A1R1PGE8-F1
#
_entry.id   AF-A0A1R1PGE8-F1
#
_cell.length_a   1.000
_cell.length_b   1.000
_cell.length_c   1.000
_cell.angle_alpha   90.00
_cell.angle_beta   90.00
_cell.angle_gamma   90.00
#
_symmetry.space_group_name_H-M   'P 1'
#
loop_
_entity.id
_entity.type
_entity.pdbx_description
1 polymer ?
#
loop_
_entity_poly.entity_id
_entity_poly.type
_entity_poly.pdbx_seq_one_letter_code
_entity_poly.pdbx_strand_id
1 'polypeptide(L)'
;MSMQISKIFDLRTQFVKYGEYHYNLTNVIIHIIFVPTILWTFSNYITLYTGGSLAFEYPESVKAALGTSLGITASGLRHVDIYGFVYMLYYFILDPIAALLFLPIFSSILGASFKFVAYYASEPSTAMYYTTIVFFVSWAVQFIGHFTFEKRAPALFDNLLQAFAMAPFFVFLEILFTLGYRKEFCEEMNNEIIQKIKEFKQTGSDGTAKSKNE
;
A
#
# COMPACT_ATOMS: atom_id res chain seq x y z
N MET A 1 5.43 19.64 17.55
CA MET A 1 6.07 19.04 16.37
C MET A 1 6.56 17.61 16.65
N SER A 2 7.33 17.34 17.72
CA SER A 2 7.82 15.99 18.05
C SER A 2 6.71 14.94 18.27
N MET A 3 5.62 15.31 18.96
CA MET A 3 4.49 14.42 19.28
C MET A 3 3.61 14.05 18.06
N GLN A 4 3.67 14.81 16.97
CA GLN A 4 2.95 14.46 15.73
C GLN A 4 3.78 13.52 14.86
N ILE A 5 5.10 13.70 14.81
CA ILE A 5 6.02 12.81 14.09
C ILE A 5 6.00 11.42 14.73
N SER A 6 5.99 11.32 16.06
CA SER A 6 5.93 10.03 16.75
C SER A 6 4.71 9.20 16.37
N LYS A 7 3.56 9.85 16.11
CA LYS A 7 2.33 9.16 15.70
C LYS A 7 2.43 8.52 14.32
N ILE A 8 3.23 9.07 13.40
CA ILE A 8 3.40 8.51 12.05
C ILE A 8 4.08 7.15 12.09
N PHE A 9 4.96 6.93 13.06
CA PHE A 9 5.70 5.69 13.25
C PHE A 9 5.07 4.75 14.29
N ASP A 10 3.87 5.08 14.79
CA ASP A 10 3.15 4.26 15.77
C ASP A 10 2.16 3.33 15.05
N LEU A 11 2.44 2.03 15.06
CA LEU A 11 1.62 1.02 14.39
C LEU A 11 0.15 1.07 14.84
N ARG A 12 -0.09 1.21 16.15
CA ARG A 12 -1.43 1.27 16.76
C ARG A 12 -2.24 2.42 16.15
N THR A 13 -1.70 3.62 16.24
CA THR A 13 -2.33 4.85 15.73
C THR A 13 -2.63 4.74 14.24
N GLN A 14 -1.68 4.25 13.44
CA GLN A 14 -1.85 4.20 11.99
C GLN A 14 -2.82 3.10 11.57
N PHE A 15 -2.77 1.93 12.21
CA PHE A 15 -3.68 0.83 11.89
C PHE A 15 -5.13 1.17 12.26
N VAL A 16 -5.37 1.77 13.43
CA VAL A 16 -6.73 2.23 13.80
C VAL A 16 -7.26 3.23 12.78
N LYS A 17 -6.45 4.24 12.40
CA LYS A 17 -6.85 5.21 11.37
C LYS A 17 -7.17 4.55 10.04
N TYR A 18 -6.50 3.47 9.69
CA TYR A 18 -6.80 2.71 8.48
C TYR A 18 -8.13 1.97 8.61
N GLY A 19 -8.35 1.28 9.73
CA GLY A 19 -9.60 0.54 9.98
C GLY A 19 -10.85 1.42 10.01
N GLU A 20 -10.73 2.70 10.36
CA GLU A 20 -11.84 3.67 10.30
C GLU A 20 -12.48 3.80 8.89
N TYR A 21 -11.73 3.46 7.83
CA TYR A 21 -12.17 3.55 6.43
C TYR A 21 -12.38 2.20 5.75
N HIS A 22 -11.99 1.10 6.39
CA HIS A 22 -11.93 -0.24 5.79
C HIS A 22 -12.47 -1.30 6.75
N TYR A 23 -13.74 -1.18 7.13
CA TYR A 23 -14.38 -2.13 8.06
C TYR A 23 -15.36 -3.09 7.36
N ASN A 24 -15.74 -2.79 6.11
CA ASN A 24 -16.56 -3.68 5.31
C ASN A 24 -15.68 -4.75 4.63
N LEU A 25 -15.99 -6.03 4.83
CA LEU A 25 -15.20 -7.13 4.28
C LEU A 25 -15.06 -7.07 2.75
N THR A 26 -16.11 -6.68 2.02
CA THR A 26 -16.04 -6.56 0.55
C THR A 26 -15.06 -5.48 0.13
N ASN A 27 -15.07 -4.34 0.83
CA ASN A 27 -14.11 -3.27 0.58
C ASN A 27 -12.68 -3.71 0.92
N VAL A 28 -12.47 -4.41 2.04
CA VAL A 28 -11.17 -4.98 2.40
C VAL A 28 -10.65 -5.94 1.33
N ILE A 29 -11.50 -6.82 0.79
CA ILE A 29 -11.12 -7.74 -0.31
C ILE A 29 -10.73 -6.97 -1.58
N ILE A 30 -11.51 -5.93 -1.95
CA ILE A 30 -11.17 -5.04 -3.07
C ILE A 30 -9.77 -4.45 -2.86
N HIS A 31 -9.47 -3.97 -1.66
CA HIS A 31 -8.17 -3.39 -1.34
C HIS A 31 -7.03 -4.42 -1.37
N ILE A 32 -7.24 -5.63 -0.84
CA ILE A 32 -6.26 -6.73 -0.90
C ILE A 32 -5.85 -7.03 -2.34
N ILE A 33 -6.77 -6.94 -3.31
CA ILE A 33 -6.48 -7.21 -4.72
C ILE A 33 -5.86 -5.99 -5.41
N PHE A 34 -6.45 -4.81 -5.24
CA PHE A 34 -6.12 -3.65 -6.06
C PHE A 34 -5.03 -2.75 -5.46
N VAL A 35 -4.74 -2.80 -4.16
CA VAL A 35 -3.62 -2.05 -3.58
C VAL A 35 -2.27 -2.57 -4.09
N PRO A 36 -1.98 -3.89 -4.08
CA PRO A 36 -0.76 -4.42 -4.70
C PRO A 36 -0.68 -4.15 -6.21
N THR A 37 -1.83 -4.17 -6.89
CA THR A 37 -1.90 -3.85 -8.33
C THR A 37 -1.55 -2.38 -8.59
N ILE A 38 -2.03 -1.45 -7.77
CA ILE A 38 -1.68 -0.03 -7.86
C ILE A 38 -0.19 0.18 -7.55
N LEU A 39 0.33 -0.46 -6.50
CA LEU A 39 1.76 -0.45 -6.18
C LEU A 39 2.62 -0.93 -7.37
N TRP A 40 2.18 -1.99 -8.06
CA TRP A 40 2.82 -2.48 -9.28
C TRP A 40 2.77 -1.43 -10.41
N THR A 41 1.63 -0.78 -10.66
CA THR A 41 1.54 0.26 -11.70
C THR A 41 2.40 1.50 -11.40
N PHE A 42 2.50 1.92 -10.13
CA PHE A 42 3.43 2.99 -9.73
C PHE A 42 4.88 2.58 -9.97
N SER A 43 5.24 1.34 -9.68
CA SER A 43 6.56 0.78 -9.94
C SER A 43 6.88 0.79 -11.45
N ASN A 44 5.89 0.48 -12.30
CA ASN A 44 6.03 0.56 -13.76
C ASN A 44 6.27 2.00 -14.20
N TYR A 45 5.48 2.96 -13.70
CA TYR A 45 5.67 4.37 -14.04
C TYR A 45 7.08 4.86 -13.66
N ILE A 46 7.52 4.58 -12.44
CA ILE A 46 8.90 4.93 -12.00
C ILE A 46 9.92 4.32 -12.96
N THR A 47 9.79 3.04 -13.29
CA THR A 47 10.74 2.35 -14.17
C THR A 47 10.73 2.91 -15.60
N LEU A 48 9.54 3.18 -16.17
CA LEU A 48 9.38 3.74 -17.52
C LEU A 48 9.91 5.17 -17.62
N TYR A 49 9.63 6.03 -16.64
CA TYR A 49 10.06 7.43 -16.67
C TYR A 49 11.54 7.64 -16.35
N THR A 50 12.14 6.73 -15.58
CA THR A 50 13.54 6.84 -15.18
C THR A 50 14.50 6.02 -16.03
N GLY A 51 13.98 5.26 -17.01
CA GLY A 51 14.76 4.30 -17.79
C GLY A 51 15.26 3.10 -16.96
N GLY A 52 14.84 3.00 -15.69
CA GLY A 52 15.07 1.84 -14.85
C GLY A 52 16.48 1.68 -14.28
N SER A 53 17.44 2.58 -14.51
CA SER A 53 18.81 2.46 -13.96
C SER A 53 19.33 3.79 -13.41
N LEU A 54 20.09 3.73 -12.31
CA LEU A 54 20.84 4.87 -11.76
C LEU A 54 22.31 4.90 -12.21
N ALA A 55 22.70 4.06 -13.17
CA ALA A 55 24.09 3.87 -13.60
C ALA A 55 25.05 3.48 -12.45
N PHE A 56 24.53 2.86 -11.38
CA PHE A 56 25.32 2.34 -10.26
C PHE A 56 25.38 0.82 -10.34
N GLU A 57 26.53 0.27 -10.72
CA GLU A 57 26.72 -1.18 -10.70
C GLU A 57 27.04 -1.70 -9.29
N TYR A 58 26.38 -2.79 -8.90
CA TYR A 58 26.71 -3.48 -7.66
C TYR A 58 28.10 -4.14 -7.74
N PRO A 59 28.87 -4.19 -6.64
CA PRO A 59 30.07 -5.02 -6.57
C PRO A 59 29.77 -6.49 -6.92
N GLU A 60 30.70 -7.21 -7.53
CA GLU A 60 30.50 -8.62 -7.94
C GLU A 60 30.13 -9.54 -6.76
N SER A 61 30.64 -9.26 -5.55
CA SER A 61 30.23 -9.99 -4.34
C SER A 61 28.74 -9.84 -4.02
N VAL A 62 28.17 -8.67 -4.29
CA VAL A 62 26.76 -8.36 -4.09
C VAL A 62 25.91 -8.95 -5.21
N LYS A 63 26.37 -8.89 -6.47
CA LYS A 63 25.71 -9.57 -7.60
C LYS A 63 25.66 -11.09 -7.38
N ALA A 64 26.72 -11.68 -6.83
CA ALA A 64 26.78 -13.10 -6.49
C ALA A 64 25.87 -13.47 -5.30
N ALA A 65 25.79 -12.62 -4.28
CA ALA A 65 24.92 -12.85 -3.11
C ALA A 65 23.42 -12.62 -3.40
N LEU A 66 23.09 -11.66 -4.27
CA LEU A 66 21.73 -11.30 -4.67
C LEU A 66 21.28 -12.00 -5.97
N GLY A 67 22.15 -12.83 -6.55
CA GLY A 67 22.02 -13.39 -7.89
C GLY A 67 20.79 -14.30 -8.06
N THR A 68 20.01 -13.99 -9.11
CA THR A 68 18.87 -14.75 -9.68
C THR A 68 17.60 -14.95 -8.84
N SER A 69 17.66 -15.05 -7.52
CA SER A 69 16.48 -15.42 -6.71
C SER A 69 15.49 -14.27 -6.47
N LEU A 70 15.94 -13.01 -6.45
CA LEU A 70 15.11 -11.82 -6.17
C LEU A 70 14.80 -10.94 -7.39
N GLY A 71 15.21 -11.34 -8.60
CA GLY A 71 14.97 -10.56 -9.82
C GLY A 71 15.72 -9.21 -9.88
N ILE A 72 16.68 -8.98 -8.98
CA ILE A 72 17.70 -7.95 -9.12
C ILE A 72 18.61 -8.41 -10.25
N THR A 73 18.33 -7.96 -11.47
CA THR A 73 19.25 -8.19 -12.58
C THR A 73 20.54 -7.43 -12.29
N ALA A 74 21.66 -7.90 -12.84
CA ALA A 74 22.99 -7.30 -12.68
C ALA A 74 23.12 -5.84 -13.22
N SER A 75 22.02 -5.20 -13.57
CA SER A 75 21.91 -3.86 -14.17
C SER A 75 22.05 -2.69 -13.19
N GLY A 76 22.39 -2.99 -11.92
CA GLY A 76 22.68 -1.98 -10.91
C GLY A 76 21.48 -1.53 -10.07
N LEU A 77 21.70 -0.55 -9.19
CA LEU A 77 20.62 0.05 -8.38
C LEU A 77 19.66 0.83 -9.30
N ARG A 78 18.35 0.67 -9.08
CA ARG A 78 17.29 1.30 -9.88
C ARG A 78 16.49 2.26 -9.03
N HIS A 79 15.85 3.25 -9.65
CA HIS A 79 14.97 4.20 -8.96
C HIS A 79 13.83 3.50 -8.20
N VAL A 80 13.29 2.43 -8.78
CA VAL A 80 12.25 1.60 -8.14
C VAL A 80 12.77 0.85 -6.91
N ASP A 81 14.07 0.56 -6.83
CA ASP A 81 14.68 -0.09 -5.66
C ASP A 81 14.83 0.91 -4.50
N ILE A 82 15.13 2.18 -4.78
CA ILE A 82 15.12 3.25 -3.75
C ILE A 82 13.70 3.44 -3.22
N TYR A 83 12.72 3.54 -4.12
CA TYR A 83 11.30 3.59 -3.76
C TYR A 83 10.94 2.43 -2.83
N GLY A 84 11.33 1.21 -3.21
CA GLY A 84 11.08 0.03 -2.41
C GLY A 84 11.79 0.02 -1.06
N PHE A 85 13.05 0.45 -1.01
CA PHE A 85 13.82 0.56 0.22
C PHE A 85 13.18 1.52 1.21
N VAL A 86 12.71 2.69 0.76
CA VAL A 86 12.02 3.67 1.63
C VAL A 86 10.74 3.07 2.21
N TYR A 87 9.95 2.37 1.40
CA TYR A 87 8.74 1.67 1.85
C TYR A 87 9.08 0.60 2.90
N MET A 88 10.04 -0.27 2.59
CA MET A 88 10.43 -1.34 3.50
C MET A 88 11.00 -0.79 4.81
N LEU A 89 11.84 0.25 4.77
CA LEU A 89 12.37 0.90 5.97
C LEU A 89 11.23 1.40 6.86
N TYR A 90 10.23 2.05 6.26
CA TYR A 90 9.05 2.50 6.99
C TYR A 90 8.26 1.34 7.61
N TYR A 91 8.05 0.24 6.87
CA TYR A 91 7.35 -0.94 7.39
C TYR A 91 8.13 -1.65 8.49
N PHE A 92 9.46 -1.70 8.39
CA PHE A 92 10.32 -2.23 9.44
C PHE A 92 10.22 -1.42 10.74
N ILE A 93 10.07 -0.10 10.65
CA ILE A 93 9.84 0.75 11.82
C ILE A 93 8.50 0.43 12.48
N LEU A 94 7.45 0.16 11.68
CA LEU A 94 6.12 -0.16 12.20
C LEU A 94 6.03 -1.56 12.82
N ASP A 95 6.48 -2.59 12.10
CA ASP A 95 6.53 -3.98 12.58
C ASP A 95 7.61 -4.77 11.83
N PRO A 96 8.77 -5.06 12.46
CA PRO A 96 9.88 -5.76 11.81
C PRO A 96 9.53 -7.17 11.30
N ILE A 97 8.69 -7.92 12.02
CA ILE A 97 8.37 -9.30 11.64
C ILE A 97 7.42 -9.29 10.45
N ALA A 98 6.36 -8.48 10.50
CA ALA A 98 5.47 -8.33 9.36
C ALA A 98 6.19 -7.75 8.14
N ALA A 99 7.12 -6.81 8.33
CA ALA A 99 7.95 -6.29 7.24
C ALA A 99 8.82 -7.39 6.60
N LEU A 100 9.47 -8.24 7.40
CA LEU A 100 10.24 -9.38 6.88
C LEU A 100 9.36 -10.37 6.10
N LEU A 101 8.13 -10.63 6.56
CA LEU A 101 7.19 -11.50 5.86
C LEU A 101 6.67 -10.85 4.56
N PHE A 102 6.52 -9.52 4.54
CA PHE A 102 6.07 -8.79 3.36
C PHE A 102 7.17 -8.62 2.30
N LEU A 103 8.44 -8.58 2.72
CA LEU A 103 9.59 -8.38 1.86
C LEU A 103 9.58 -9.25 0.58
N PRO A 104 9.42 -10.59 0.62
CA PRO A 104 9.40 -11.40 -0.60
C PRO A 104 8.24 -11.06 -1.55
N ILE A 105 7.06 -10.71 -1.00
CA ILE A 105 5.89 -10.29 -1.79
C ILE A 105 6.19 -8.96 -2.46
N PHE A 106 6.67 -7.99 -1.69
CA PHE A 106 7.01 -6.66 -2.17
C PHE A 106 8.12 -6.70 -3.23
N SER A 107 9.20 -7.45 -2.99
CA SER A 107 10.27 -7.69 -3.98
C SER A 107 9.74 -8.36 -5.25
N SER A 108 8.79 -9.29 -5.13
CA SER A 108 8.16 -9.93 -6.30
C SER A 108 7.34 -8.95 -7.13
N ILE A 109 6.64 -8.00 -6.50
CA ILE A 109 5.91 -6.93 -7.18
C ILE A 109 6.87 -6.04 -7.97
N LEU A 110 7.97 -5.60 -7.35
CA LEU A 110 8.99 -4.78 -8.04
C LEU A 110 9.68 -5.56 -9.17
N GLY A 111 9.97 -6.85 -8.95
CA GLY A 111 10.54 -7.75 -9.95
C GLY A 111 9.60 -7.97 -11.13
N ALA A 112 8.30 -8.14 -10.88
CA ALA A 112 7.28 -8.25 -11.92
C ALA A 112 7.15 -6.96 -12.73
N SER A 113 7.22 -5.80 -12.08
CA SER A 113 7.25 -4.49 -12.74
C SER A 113 8.42 -4.38 -13.71
N PHE A 114 9.62 -4.73 -13.26
CA PHE A 114 10.80 -4.73 -14.11
C PHE A 114 10.68 -5.68 -15.30
N LYS A 115 10.25 -6.92 -15.07
CA LYS A 115 10.04 -7.91 -16.15
C LYS A 115 9.04 -7.41 -17.20
N PHE A 116 7.96 -6.79 -16.74
CA PHE A 116 6.94 -6.22 -17.62
C PHE A 116 7.49 -5.08 -18.47
N VAL A 117 8.20 -4.12 -17.87
CA VAL A 117 8.79 -3.00 -18.62
C VAL A 117 9.88 -3.49 -19.57
N ALA A 118 10.71 -4.45 -19.16
CA ALA A 118 11.74 -5.05 -20.00
C ALA A 118 11.15 -5.82 -21.19
N TYR A 119 10.02 -6.49 -21.01
CA TYR A 119 9.32 -7.19 -22.09
C TYR A 119 8.89 -6.23 -23.22
N TYR A 120 8.50 -5.00 -22.88
CA TYR A 120 8.14 -3.94 -23.82
C TYR A 120 9.27 -2.95 -24.10
N ALA A 121 10.54 -3.33 -23.91
CA ALA A 121 11.67 -2.42 -24.08
C ALA A 121 11.77 -1.82 -25.50
N SER A 122 11.35 -2.56 -26.54
CA SER A 122 11.28 -2.07 -27.92
C SER A 122 10.09 -1.16 -28.21
N GLU A 123 9.05 -1.19 -27.37
CA GLU A 123 7.82 -0.40 -27.51
C GLU A 123 7.32 0.13 -26.15
N PRO A 124 8.04 1.08 -25.51
CA PRO A 124 7.69 1.55 -24.17
C PRO A 124 6.29 2.20 -24.07
N SER A 125 5.77 2.74 -25.18
CA SER A 125 4.40 3.27 -25.27
C SER A 125 3.34 2.19 -25.00
N THR A 126 3.60 0.95 -25.40
CA THR A 126 2.69 -0.18 -25.19
C THR A 126 2.64 -0.57 -23.70
N ALA A 127 3.80 -0.62 -23.02
CA ALA A 127 3.84 -0.79 -21.56
C ALA A 127 3.14 0.35 -20.81
N MET A 128 3.33 1.59 -21.25
CA MET A 128 2.66 2.77 -20.69
C MET A 128 1.13 2.66 -20.84
N TYR A 129 0.65 2.24 -22.00
CA TYR A 129 -0.78 2.07 -22.30
C TYR A 129 -1.43 1.06 -21.35
N TYR A 130 -0.89 -0.17 -21.26
CA TYR A 130 -1.44 -1.19 -20.38
C TYR A 130 -1.32 -0.83 -18.90
N THR A 131 -0.19 -0.25 -18.48
CA THR A 131 -0.01 0.23 -17.10
C THR A 131 -1.09 1.24 -16.74
N THR A 132 -1.40 2.15 -17.66
CA THR A 132 -2.40 3.20 -17.45
C THR A 132 -3.82 2.66 -17.37
N ILE A 133 -4.19 1.69 -18.21
CA ILE A 133 -5.49 1.01 -18.11
C ILE A 133 -5.63 0.34 -16.74
N VAL A 134 -4.64 -0.46 -16.35
CA VAL A 134 -4.67 -1.19 -15.06
C VAL A 134 -4.74 -0.22 -13.89
N PHE A 135 -4.00 0.90 -13.94
CA PHE A 135 -4.02 1.93 -12.91
C PHE A 135 -5.43 2.50 -12.72
N PHE A 136 -6.07 2.98 -13.79
CA PHE A 136 -7.39 3.60 -13.69
C PHE A 136 -8.48 2.60 -13.31
N VAL A 137 -8.46 1.38 -13.83
CA VAL A 137 -9.42 0.33 -13.44
C VAL A 137 -9.26 0.01 -11.96
N SER A 138 -8.04 -0.13 -11.46
CA SER A 138 -7.78 -0.46 -10.05
C SER A 138 -8.31 0.62 -9.11
N TRP A 139 -8.07 1.90 -9.44
CA TRP A 139 -8.62 3.02 -8.67
C TRP A 139 -10.14 3.09 -8.74
N ALA A 140 -10.72 2.90 -9.92
CA ALA A 140 -12.18 2.94 -10.09
C ALA A 140 -12.86 1.89 -9.20
N VAL A 141 -12.32 0.66 -9.14
CA VAL A 141 -12.86 -0.39 -8.28
C VAL A 141 -12.68 -0.07 -6.79
N GLN A 142 -11.55 0.51 -6.37
CA GLN A 142 -11.38 0.96 -4.97
C GLN A 142 -12.35 2.09 -4.59
N PHE A 143 -12.60 3.04 -5.49
CA PHE A 143 -13.59 4.08 -5.24
C PHE A 143 -15.01 3.50 -5.14
N ILE A 144 -15.37 2.54 -5.99
CA ILE A 144 -16.63 1.79 -5.82
C ILE A 144 -16.66 1.11 -4.45
N GLY A 145 -15.56 0.49 -4.04
CA GLY A 145 -15.35 -0.07 -2.71
C GLY A 145 -15.80 0.87 -1.58
N HIS A 146 -15.18 2.04 -1.52
CA HIS A 146 -15.46 3.06 -0.53
C HIS A 146 -16.87 3.67 -0.64
N PHE A 147 -17.30 4.08 -1.82
CA PHE A 147 -18.57 4.79 -1.97
C PHE A 147 -19.79 3.87 -1.83
N THR A 148 -19.70 2.62 -2.29
CA THR A 148 -20.82 1.67 -2.24
C THR A 148 -20.90 0.92 -0.92
N PHE A 149 -19.77 0.39 -0.41
CA PHE A 149 -19.79 -0.50 0.76
C PHE A 149 -19.50 0.23 2.07
N GLU A 150 -18.55 1.18 2.07
CA GLU A 150 -18.23 1.96 3.27
C GLU A 150 -19.14 3.19 3.43
N LYS A 151 -19.70 3.68 2.32
CA LYS A 151 -20.48 4.93 2.23
C LYS A 151 -19.70 6.12 2.81
N ARG A 152 -18.38 6.11 2.62
CA ARG A 152 -17.44 7.12 3.12
C ARG A 152 -16.46 7.46 2.02
N ALA A 153 -16.01 8.72 1.97
CA ALA A 153 -14.94 9.10 1.09
C ALA A 153 -13.64 8.35 1.47
N PRO A 154 -12.83 7.93 0.48
CA PRO A 154 -11.52 7.32 0.72
C PRO A 154 -10.61 8.21 1.59
N ALA A 155 -9.78 7.57 2.43
CA ALA A 155 -8.76 8.27 3.24
C ALA A 155 -7.76 9.07 2.39
N LEU A 156 -7.68 8.81 1.08
CA LEU A 156 -6.90 9.58 0.11
C LEU A 156 -7.15 11.09 0.21
N PHE A 157 -8.40 11.51 0.47
CA PHE A 157 -8.76 12.92 0.55
C PHE A 157 -8.35 13.56 1.89
N ASP A 158 -8.05 12.76 2.91
CA ASP A 158 -7.74 13.23 4.26
C ASP A 158 -6.25 13.11 4.59
N ASN A 159 -5.57 12.07 4.08
CA ASN A 159 -4.19 11.74 4.44
C ASN A 159 -3.47 10.96 3.32
N LEU A 160 -2.75 11.68 2.46
CA LEU A 160 -1.98 11.08 1.35
C LEU A 160 -0.92 10.09 1.83
N LEU A 161 -0.23 10.37 2.94
CA LEU A 161 0.81 9.47 3.47
C LEU A 161 0.21 8.11 3.83
N GLN A 162 -0.96 8.11 4.46
CA GLN A 162 -1.67 6.88 4.78
C GLN A 162 -2.17 6.15 3.53
N ALA A 163 -2.72 6.89 2.57
CA ALA A 163 -3.23 6.32 1.33
C ALA A 163 -2.14 5.65 0.48
N PHE A 164 -0.94 6.23 0.41
CA PHE A 164 0.13 5.73 -0.47
C PHE A 164 1.18 4.88 0.25
N ALA A 165 1.66 5.32 1.42
CA ALA A 165 2.73 4.61 2.11
C ALA A 165 2.17 3.45 2.95
N MET A 166 1.05 3.63 3.64
CA MET A 166 0.58 2.65 4.63
C MET A 166 -0.32 1.56 4.04
N ALA A 167 -1.13 1.89 3.04
CA ALA A 167 -2.13 0.97 2.49
C ALA A 167 -1.57 -0.41 2.08
N PRO A 168 -0.44 -0.55 1.35
CA PRO A 168 0.08 -1.87 0.97
C PRO A 168 0.45 -2.76 2.16
N PHE A 169 0.98 -2.17 3.22
CA PHE A 169 1.36 -2.91 4.42
C PHE A 169 0.15 -3.26 5.28
N PHE A 170 -0.85 -2.39 5.35
CA PHE A 170 -2.03 -2.63 6.17
C PHE A 170 -2.98 -3.66 5.57
N VAL A 171 -3.15 -3.70 4.25
CA VAL A 171 -3.86 -4.83 3.62
C VAL A 171 -3.14 -6.16 3.87
N PHE A 172 -1.80 -6.15 3.95
CA PHE A 172 -1.02 -7.33 4.29
C PHE A 172 -1.16 -7.71 5.78
N LEU A 173 -1.19 -6.73 6.69
CA LEU A 173 -1.47 -6.97 8.11
C LEU A 173 -2.85 -7.56 8.34
N GLU A 174 -3.89 -7.11 7.62
CA GLU A 174 -5.21 -7.73 7.66
C GLU A 174 -5.13 -9.24 7.37
N ILE A 175 -4.40 -9.63 6.32
CA ILE A 175 -4.17 -11.04 6.00
C ILE A 175 -3.46 -11.75 7.16
N LEU A 176 -2.35 -11.20 7.66
CA LEU A 176 -1.63 -11.80 8.78
C LEU A 176 -2.49 -11.94 10.05
N PHE A 177 -3.32 -10.95 10.35
CA PHE A 177 -4.23 -10.97 11.49
C PHE A 177 -5.30 -12.05 11.33
N THR A 178 -5.84 -12.26 10.13
CA THR A 178 -6.74 -13.40 9.86
C THR A 178 -6.05 -14.75 10.02
N LEU A 179 -4.74 -14.82 9.81
CA LEU A 179 -3.90 -15.99 10.06
C LEU A 179 -3.47 -16.13 11.54
N GLY A 180 -3.88 -15.20 12.41
CA GLY A 180 -3.63 -15.24 13.85
C GLY A 180 -2.34 -14.56 14.30
N TYR A 181 -1.70 -13.74 13.46
CA TYR A 181 -0.58 -12.89 13.89
C TYR A 181 -1.08 -11.83 14.89
N ARG A 182 -0.37 -11.66 16.02
CA ARG A 182 -0.68 -10.66 17.07
C ARG A 182 -2.17 -10.56 17.45
N LYS A 183 -2.81 -11.68 17.80
CA LYS A 183 -4.26 -11.76 18.10
C LYS A 183 -4.74 -10.70 19.10
N GLU A 184 -4.09 -10.58 20.25
CA GLU A 184 -4.45 -9.62 21.30
C GLU A 184 -4.42 -8.18 20.77
N PHE A 185 -3.36 -7.80 20.05
CA PHE A 185 -3.27 -6.48 19.40
C PHE A 185 -4.40 -6.27 18.40
N CYS A 186 -4.67 -7.25 17.53
CA CYS A 186 -5.77 -7.18 16.56
C CYS A 186 -7.13 -6.98 17.24
N GLU A 187 -7.40 -7.72 18.32
CA GLU A 187 -8.64 -7.59 19.11
C GLU A 187 -8.77 -6.20 19.72
N GLU A 188 -7.70 -5.68 20.34
CA GLU A 188 -7.67 -4.30 20.86
C GLU A 188 -7.94 -3.27 19.77
N MET A 189 -7.33 -3.43 18.59
CA MET A 189 -7.48 -2.50 17.47
C MET A 189 -8.90 -2.53 16.92
N ASN A 190 -9.47 -3.72 16.74
CA ASN A 190 -10.83 -3.88 16.28
C ASN A 190 -11.83 -3.26 17.24
N ASN A 191 -11.63 -3.41 18.55
CA ASN A 191 -12.48 -2.77 19.56
C ASN A 191 -12.45 -1.24 19.43
N GLU A 192 -11.28 -0.65 19.25
CA GLU A 192 -11.13 0.80 19.06
C GLU A 192 -11.74 1.27 17.73
N ILE A 193 -11.48 0.55 16.62
CA ILE A 193 -12.05 0.83 15.30
C ILE A 193 -13.59 0.81 15.37
N ILE A 194 -14.18 -0.20 16.02
CA ILE A 194 -15.64 -0.32 16.20
C ILE A 194 -16.19 0.87 16.99
N GLN A 195 -15.50 1.33 18.05
CA GLN A 195 -15.93 2.51 18.82
C GLN A 195 -15.94 3.76 17.92
N LYS A 196 -14.87 4.00 17.18
CA LYS A 196 -14.77 5.17 16.28
C LYS A 196 -15.79 5.15 15.15
N ILE A 197 -16.10 3.98 14.59
CA ILE A 197 -17.15 3.84 13.56
C ILE A 197 -18.53 4.17 14.13
N LYS A 198 -18.81 3.77 15.38
CA LYS A 198 -20.07 4.11 16.06
C LYS A 198 -20.18 5.62 16.26
N GLU A 199 -19.12 6.27 16.73
CA GLU A 199 -19.05 7.72 16.89
C GLU A 199 -19.27 8.45 15.54
N PHE A 200 -18.60 8.02 14.49
CA PHE A 200 -18.79 8.58 13.14
C PHE A 200 -20.24 8.44 12.65
N LYS A 201 -20.89 7.29 12.87
CA LYS A 201 -22.30 7.07 12.48
C LYS A 201 -23.26 7.96 13.27
N GLN A 202 -23.01 8.18 14.56
CA GLN A 202 -23.83 9.04 15.43
C GLN A 202 -23.72 10.51 15.02
N THR A 203 -22.50 11.00 14.78
CA THR A 203 -22.27 12.38 14.33
C THR A 203 -22.87 12.65 12.95
N GLY A 204 -22.84 11.66 12.04
CA GLY A 204 -23.47 11.74 10.72
C GLY A 204 -25.01 11.74 10.76
N SER A 205 -25.63 11.01 11.70
CA SER A 205 -27.09 11.02 11.90
C SER A 205 -27.60 12.29 12.58
N ASP A 206 -26.83 12.87 13.50
CA ASP A 206 -27.22 14.08 14.22
C ASP A 206 -27.12 15.35 13.34
N GLY A 207 -26.16 15.37 12.39
CA GLY A 207 -26.05 16.45 11.40
C GLY A 207 -27.19 16.47 10.38
N THR A 208 -27.75 15.30 10.02
CA THR A 208 -28.91 15.21 9.12
C THR A 208 -30.25 15.42 9.84
N ALA A 209 -30.31 15.22 11.16
CA ALA A 209 -31.49 15.58 11.96
C ALA A 209 -31.61 17.10 12.16
N LYS A 210 -30.49 17.83 12.29
CA LYS A 210 -30.50 19.30 12.39
C LYS A 210 -30.84 19.99 11.07
N SER A 211 -30.44 19.46 9.92
CA SER A 211 -30.73 20.08 8.61
C SER A 211 -32.15 19.84 8.07
N LYS A 212 -32.99 19.07 8.79
CA LYS A 212 -34.40 18.82 8.41
C LYS A 212 -35.40 19.65 9.20
N ASN A 213 -34.93 20.44 10.17
CA ASN A 213 -35.75 21.29 11.03
C ASN A 213 -35.49 22.80 10.82
N GLU A 214 -34.78 23.17 9.76
CA GLU A 214 -34.62 24.55 9.26
C GLU A 214 -35.21 24.65 7.85
#